data_AF-A0AAD7RKQ0-F1
#
_entry.id   AF-A0AAD7RKQ0-F1
#
_cell.length_a   1.000
_cell.length_b   1.000
_cell.length_c   1.000
_cell.angle_alpha   90.00
_cell.angle_beta   90.00
_cell.angle_gamma   90.00
#
_symmetry.space_group_name_H-M   'P 1'
#
loop_
_entity.id
_entity.type
_entity.pdbx_description
1 polymer ?
#
loop_
_entity_poly.entity_id
_entity_poly.type
_entity_poly.pdbx_seq_one_letter_code
_entity_poly.pdbx_strand_id
1 'polypeptide(L)'
;MVTLVTKHPSVYTQFLAGNFTVKKTTHAFSAIALDQAHEQNNALVKGDGEAVGLTENPAALRRWRVSGPEMARLISEFQATTEKRMKKTELKHHEQTKHTQVSFARDVRALTRVMGKMGNPFCEDSKDLLVLDSRDLADPAVINTLHQIEKLGQEQYDTYVNERLVHQTKPITDPIKRNNLHIFNRPPVREKSRTQFQVLSLKNDCSLFSRLFIAAADTRWRS
;
A
#
# COMPACT_ATOMS: atom_id res chain seq x y z
N MET A 1 6.28 5.71 -20.81
CA MET A 1 7.70 5.77 -21.18
C MET A 1 7.94 5.54 -22.68
N VAL A 2 7.19 4.64 -23.34
CA VAL A 2 7.37 4.26 -24.77
C VAL A 2 7.12 5.41 -25.77
N THR A 3 6.28 6.38 -25.44
CA THR A 3 5.95 7.52 -26.33
C THR A 3 6.74 8.80 -26.02
N LEU A 4 7.58 8.80 -24.99
CA LEU A 4 8.34 9.99 -24.57
C LEU A 4 9.36 10.39 -25.64
N VAL A 5 9.97 9.39 -26.28
CA VAL A 5 10.96 9.55 -27.37
C VAL A 5 10.37 10.34 -28.53
N THR A 6 9.12 10.08 -28.88
CA THR A 6 8.46 10.67 -30.07
C THR A 6 7.75 11.98 -29.75
N LYS A 7 7.09 12.09 -28.59
CA LYS A 7 6.31 13.29 -28.23
C LYS A 7 7.13 14.38 -27.52
N HIS A 8 8.14 14.00 -26.75
CA HIS A 8 8.96 14.92 -25.94
C HIS A 8 10.44 14.50 -25.94
N PRO A 9 11.10 14.56 -27.10
CA PRO A 9 12.48 14.05 -27.27
C PRO A 9 13.48 14.74 -26.33
N SER A 10 13.30 16.04 -26.05
CA SER A 10 14.15 16.77 -25.10
C SER A 10 14.05 16.23 -23.68
N VAL A 11 12.84 15.94 -23.19
CA VAL A 11 12.62 15.34 -21.86
C VAL A 11 13.23 13.94 -21.81
N TYR A 12 13.08 13.16 -22.88
CA TYR A 12 13.70 11.85 -22.99
C TYR A 12 15.24 11.91 -22.92
N THR A 13 15.88 12.87 -23.62
CA THR A 13 17.33 13.09 -23.52
C THR A 13 17.76 13.42 -22.09
N GLN A 14 17.02 14.29 -21.39
CA GLN A 14 17.31 14.62 -19.99
C GLN A 14 17.13 13.41 -19.05
N PHE A 15 16.15 12.55 -19.34
CA PHE A 15 15.93 11.30 -18.61
C PHE A 15 17.11 10.34 -18.76
N LEU A 16 17.60 10.15 -20.00
CA LEU A 16 18.79 9.34 -20.26
C LEU A 16 20.06 9.91 -19.61
N ALA A 17 20.16 11.24 -19.53
CA ALA A 17 21.25 11.92 -18.84
C ALA A 17 21.15 11.81 -17.30
N GLY A 18 20.05 11.30 -16.74
CA GLY A 18 19.85 11.17 -15.30
C GLY A 18 19.48 12.48 -14.59
N ASN A 19 19.16 13.54 -15.34
CA ASN A 19 18.92 14.90 -14.84
C ASN A 19 17.56 15.07 -14.14
N PHE A 20 16.90 13.97 -13.79
CA PHE A 20 15.71 13.92 -12.94
C PHE A 20 16.04 13.52 -11.49
N THR A 21 17.32 13.28 -11.20
CA THR A 21 17.83 12.91 -9.88
C THR A 21 18.96 13.84 -9.45
N VAL A 22 19.17 13.96 -8.15
CA VAL A 22 20.29 14.69 -7.53
C VAL A 22 21.03 13.81 -6.55
N LYS A 23 22.32 14.09 -6.33
CA LYS A 23 23.14 13.41 -5.33
C LYS A 23 23.51 14.41 -4.25
N LYS A 24 23.10 14.13 -3.01
CA LYS A 24 23.52 14.91 -1.84
C LYS A 24 24.84 14.42 -1.26
N THR A 25 25.22 13.18 -1.56
CA THR A 25 26.46 12.56 -1.07
C THR A 25 27.25 11.93 -2.22
N THR A 26 28.54 11.73 -2.02
CA THR A 26 29.44 11.09 -3.00
C THR A 26 29.36 9.56 -2.98
N HIS A 27 28.47 8.98 -2.17
CA HIS A 27 28.26 7.52 -2.14
C HIS A 27 27.70 7.02 -3.47
N ALA A 28 28.03 5.78 -3.84
CA ALA A 28 27.36 5.12 -4.96
C ALA A 28 25.89 4.85 -4.62
N PHE A 29 25.02 4.83 -5.63
CA PHE A 29 23.57 4.63 -5.48
C PHE A 29 22.86 5.65 -4.55
N SER A 30 23.41 6.86 -4.42
CA SER A 30 22.85 7.95 -3.59
C SER A 30 21.97 8.94 -4.36
N ALA A 31 21.72 8.69 -5.64
CA ALA A 31 20.89 9.55 -6.47
C ALA A 31 19.43 9.42 -6.03
N ILE A 32 18.80 10.54 -5.69
CA ILE A 32 17.41 10.61 -5.24
C ILE A 32 16.63 11.56 -6.15
N ALA A 33 15.32 11.38 -6.21
CA ALA A 33 14.45 12.30 -6.93
C ALA A 33 14.45 13.70 -6.28
N LEU A 34 14.16 14.72 -7.08
CA LEU A 34 14.22 16.13 -6.66
C LEU A 34 13.28 16.45 -5.49
N ASP A 35 12.09 15.86 -5.49
CA ASP A 35 11.09 15.99 -4.43
C ASP A 35 11.60 15.41 -3.10
N GLN A 36 12.19 14.22 -3.14
CA GLN A 36 12.80 13.58 -1.98
C GLN A 36 13.99 14.37 -1.45
N ALA A 37 14.81 14.95 -2.34
CA ALA A 37 15.92 15.82 -1.94
C ALA A 37 15.41 17.10 -1.25
N HIS A 38 14.34 17.68 -1.76
CA HIS A 38 13.69 18.84 -1.17
C HIS A 38 13.08 18.50 0.20
N GLU A 39 12.45 17.34 0.35
CA GLU A 39 11.90 16.90 1.63
C GLU A 39 12.99 16.68 2.68
N GLN A 40 14.10 16.06 2.32
CA GLN A 40 15.25 15.94 3.22
C GLN A 40 15.83 17.31 3.61
N ASN A 41 15.88 18.27 2.68
CA ASN A 41 16.37 19.62 3.00
C ASN A 41 15.40 20.35 3.93
N ASN A 42 14.09 20.15 3.77
CA ASN A 42 13.10 20.68 4.69
C ASN A 42 13.26 20.12 6.10
N ALA A 43 13.55 18.82 6.23
CA ALA A 43 13.75 18.17 7.53
C ALA A 43 14.91 18.80 8.32
N LEU A 44 16.01 19.16 7.65
CA LEU A 44 17.17 19.83 8.29
C LEU A 44 16.81 21.15 8.98
N VAL A 45 15.78 21.83 8.50
CA VAL A 45 15.39 23.16 8.99
C VAL A 45 14.17 23.10 9.92
N LYS A 46 13.31 22.07 9.79
CA LYS A 46 12.08 21.90 10.58
C LYS A 46 12.32 21.26 11.97
N GLY A 47 13.38 20.46 12.15
CA GLY A 47 13.59 19.69 13.39
C GLY A 47 12.52 18.60 13.59
N ASP A 48 12.34 18.11 14.82
CA ASP A 48 11.39 17.02 15.16
C ASP A 48 9.90 17.45 15.12
N GLY A 49 9.61 18.71 14.81
CA GLY A 49 8.25 19.22 14.67
C GLY A 49 7.74 19.13 13.24
N GLU A 50 6.50 18.66 13.06
CA GLU A 50 5.78 18.78 11.79
C GLU A 50 5.65 20.26 11.37
N ALA A 51 5.48 20.51 10.07
CA ALA A 51 5.33 21.87 9.51
C ALA A 51 3.97 22.53 9.81
N VAL A 52 3.40 22.28 10.99
CA VAL A 52 2.10 22.78 11.43
C VAL A 52 2.19 24.31 11.54
N GLY A 53 1.32 25.00 10.80
CA GLY A 53 1.23 26.47 10.75
C GLY A 53 2.06 27.16 9.64
N LEU A 54 3.05 26.50 9.04
CA LEU A 54 3.85 27.10 7.95
C LEU A 54 3.07 27.14 6.62
N THR A 55 2.22 26.14 6.39
CA THR A 55 1.41 26.00 5.17
C THR A 55 0.16 26.87 5.19
N GLU A 56 -0.28 27.31 6.37
CA GLU A 56 -1.50 28.10 6.57
C GLU A 56 -1.28 29.61 6.35
N ASN A 57 -0.03 30.08 6.36
CA ASN A 57 0.33 31.45 6.06
C ASN A 57 1.10 31.55 4.73
N PRO A 58 0.45 32.01 3.63
CA PRO A 58 1.09 32.13 2.32
C PRO A 58 2.35 33.00 2.31
N ALA A 59 2.45 34.02 3.17
CA ALA A 59 3.63 34.86 3.26
C ALA A 59 4.79 34.15 3.96
N ALA A 60 4.51 33.40 5.02
CA ALA A 60 5.51 32.56 5.71
C ALA A 60 6.02 31.45 4.78
N LEU A 61 5.11 30.78 4.05
CA LEU A 61 5.45 29.78 3.05
C LEU A 61 6.34 30.34 1.93
N ARG A 62 6.04 31.55 1.43
CA ARG A 62 6.87 32.21 0.41
C ARG A 62 8.27 32.52 0.94
N ARG A 63 8.39 33.09 2.15
CA ARG A 63 9.70 33.34 2.77
C ARG A 63 10.49 32.05 2.98
N TRP A 64 9.82 30.97 3.38
CA TRP A 64 10.44 29.66 3.55
C TRP A 64 10.93 29.07 2.22
N ARG A 65 10.14 29.13 1.15
CA ARG A 65 10.56 28.62 -0.17
C ARG A 65 11.83 29.29 -0.69
N VAL A 66 12.04 30.56 -0.35
CA VAL A 66 13.24 31.31 -0.77
C VAL A 66 14.41 31.08 0.20
N SER A 67 14.14 31.11 1.51
CA SER A 67 15.21 31.14 2.53
C SER A 67 15.59 29.75 3.05
N GLY A 68 14.68 28.79 3.01
CA GLY A 68 14.86 27.43 3.52
C GLY A 68 16.05 26.70 2.87
N PRO A 69 16.19 26.71 1.53
CA PRO A 69 17.37 26.14 0.87
C PRO A 69 18.68 26.77 1.33
N GLU A 70 18.72 28.09 1.50
CA GLU A 70 19.92 28.80 1.97
C GLU A 70 20.24 28.47 3.44
N MET A 71 19.24 28.36 4.31
CA MET A 71 19.45 27.93 5.69
C MET A 71 19.98 26.49 5.75
N ALA A 72 19.43 25.58 4.94
CA ALA A 72 19.93 24.21 4.83
C ALA A 72 21.38 24.15 4.31
N ARG A 73 21.74 25.01 3.34
CA ARG A 73 23.12 25.16 2.84
C ARG A 73 24.06 25.63 3.95
N LEU A 74 23.70 26.69 4.68
CA LEU A 74 24.50 27.24 5.78
C LEU A 74 24.72 26.21 6.90
N ILE A 75 23.67 25.48 7.31
CA ILE A 75 23.77 24.41 8.32
C ILE A 75 24.71 23.31 7.82
N SER A 76 24.57 22.89 6.57
CA SER A 76 25.41 21.84 5.98
C SER A 76 26.89 22.25 5.89
N GLU A 77 27.17 23.48 5.47
CA GLU A 77 28.53 24.03 5.43
C GLU A 77 29.14 24.13 6.83
N PHE A 78 28.37 24.60 7.82
CA PHE A 78 28.80 24.66 9.20
C PHE A 78 29.14 23.26 9.74
N GLN A 79 28.24 22.28 9.57
CA GLN A 79 28.48 20.88 9.96
C GLN A 79 29.74 20.33 9.28
N ALA A 80 29.90 20.53 7.97
CA ALA A 80 31.08 20.07 7.23
C ALA A 80 32.39 20.69 7.74
N THR A 81 32.39 21.94 8.20
CA THR A 81 33.58 22.56 8.82
C THR A 81 33.92 21.95 10.18
N THR A 82 32.92 21.53 10.94
CA THR A 82 33.12 20.85 12.24
C THR A 82 33.49 19.37 12.10
N GLU A 83 32.98 18.69 11.07
CA GLU A 83 33.15 17.24 10.83
C GLU A 83 34.46 16.87 10.13
N LYS A 84 35.17 17.82 9.48
CA LYS A 84 36.50 17.60 8.87
C LYS A 84 37.58 17.07 9.85
N ARG A 85 37.28 16.98 11.16
CA ARG A 85 38.13 16.31 12.16
C ARG A 85 37.89 14.81 12.32
N MET A 86 36.81 14.23 11.78
CA MET A 86 36.54 12.80 11.87
C MET A 86 36.65 12.12 10.50
N LYS A 87 37.22 10.91 10.53
CA LYS A 87 37.80 10.15 9.40
C LYS A 87 36.94 10.10 8.14
N LYS A 88 37.61 10.09 6.99
CA LYS A 88 37.12 9.73 5.66
C LYS A 88 36.43 8.37 5.71
N THR A 89 35.14 8.36 6.02
CA THR A 89 34.30 7.16 6.08
C THR A 89 34.13 6.62 4.66
N GLU A 90 34.19 5.29 4.54
CA GLU A 90 34.14 4.60 3.26
C GLU A 90 32.93 5.03 2.44
N LEU A 91 33.16 5.46 1.21
CA LEU A 91 32.14 5.92 0.26
C LEU A 91 31.22 4.79 -0.26
N LYS A 92 31.31 3.58 0.31
CA LYS A 92 30.56 2.42 -0.12
C LYS A 92 29.20 2.41 0.55
N HIS A 93 28.16 2.20 -0.25
CA HIS A 93 26.84 1.83 0.24
C HIS A 93 26.92 0.45 0.93
N HIS A 94 26.15 0.20 1.99
CA HIS A 94 26.28 -1.05 2.77
C HIS A 94 25.99 -2.30 1.92
N GLU A 95 25.20 -2.16 0.85
CA GLU A 95 24.91 -3.22 -0.12
C GLU A 95 26.06 -3.51 -1.08
N GLN A 96 27.06 -2.64 -1.16
CA GLN A 96 28.28 -2.86 -1.95
C GLN A 96 29.32 -3.73 -1.25
N THR A 97 29.04 -4.18 -0.02
CA THR A 97 29.93 -5.09 0.68
C THR A 97 29.92 -6.46 0.00
N LYS A 98 31.10 -7.07 -0.15
CA LYS A 98 31.24 -8.42 -0.74
C LYS A 98 30.30 -9.43 -0.07
N HIS A 99 30.16 -9.35 1.25
CA HIS A 99 29.26 -10.23 2.00
C HIS A 99 27.79 -10.09 1.56
N THR A 100 27.27 -8.86 1.47
CA THR A 100 25.89 -8.58 1.03
C THR A 100 25.64 -9.07 -0.38
N GLN A 101 26.56 -8.82 -1.31
CA GLN A 101 26.44 -9.29 -2.70
C GLN A 101 26.45 -10.81 -2.81
N VAL A 102 27.33 -11.49 -2.05
CA VAL A 102 27.40 -12.96 -2.02
C VAL A 102 26.13 -13.56 -1.41
N SER A 103 25.61 -12.98 -0.33
CA SER A 103 24.34 -13.42 0.28
C SER A 103 23.19 -13.25 -0.72
N PHE A 104 23.05 -12.06 -1.30
CA PHE A 104 22.01 -11.79 -2.29
C PHE A 104 22.07 -12.78 -3.47
N ALA A 105 23.26 -12.99 -4.05
CA ALA A 105 23.42 -13.94 -5.15
C ALA A 105 23.12 -15.38 -4.74
N ARG A 106 23.42 -15.78 -3.50
CA ARG A 106 23.05 -17.09 -2.96
C ARG A 106 21.53 -17.21 -2.83
N ASP A 107 20.88 -16.19 -2.30
CA ASP A 107 19.45 -16.19 -2.01
C ASP A 107 18.63 -16.18 -3.32
N VAL A 108 19.05 -15.40 -4.33
CA VAL A 108 18.49 -15.45 -5.69
C VAL A 108 18.63 -16.84 -6.30
N ARG A 109 19.82 -17.46 -6.22
CA ARG A 109 20.04 -18.84 -6.73
C ARG A 109 19.16 -19.85 -5.99
N ALA A 110 18.99 -19.70 -4.68
CA ALA A 110 18.12 -20.57 -3.90
C ALA A 110 16.66 -20.44 -4.36
N LEU A 111 16.18 -19.21 -4.54
CA LEU A 111 14.83 -18.92 -5.05
C LEU A 111 14.61 -19.50 -6.45
N THR A 112 15.52 -19.23 -7.40
CA THR A 112 15.43 -19.77 -8.77
C THR A 112 15.42 -21.30 -8.77
N ARG A 113 16.22 -21.93 -7.90
CA ARG A 113 16.24 -23.39 -7.76
C ARG A 113 14.90 -23.93 -7.22
N VAL A 114 14.31 -23.27 -6.23
CA VAL A 114 12.99 -23.66 -5.69
C VAL A 114 11.91 -23.47 -6.75
N MET A 115 11.88 -22.33 -7.42
CA MET A 115 10.96 -22.07 -8.54
C MET A 115 11.14 -23.08 -9.66
N GLY A 116 12.37 -23.49 -10.01
CA GLY A 116 12.61 -24.53 -11.01
C GLY A 116 12.15 -25.93 -10.58
N LYS A 117 12.33 -26.28 -9.29
CA LYS A 117 11.91 -27.58 -8.74
C LYS A 117 10.41 -27.69 -8.57
N MET A 118 9.81 -26.65 -8.02
CA MET A 118 8.37 -26.59 -7.85
C MET A 118 7.73 -26.48 -9.23
N GLY A 119 8.31 -25.69 -10.13
CA GLY A 119 7.83 -25.37 -11.47
C GLY A 119 7.66 -23.86 -11.56
N ASN A 120 8.09 -23.27 -12.67
CA ASN A 120 8.05 -21.82 -12.81
C ASN A 120 6.58 -21.36 -12.94
N PRO A 121 6.02 -20.60 -11.99
CA PRO A 121 4.63 -20.15 -12.01
C PRO A 121 4.29 -19.30 -13.25
N PHE A 122 5.29 -18.69 -13.90
CA PHE A 122 5.11 -17.91 -15.13
C PHE A 122 5.09 -18.75 -16.40
N CYS A 123 5.40 -20.05 -16.32
CA CYS A 123 5.36 -21.00 -17.42
C CYS A 123 4.14 -21.93 -17.35
N GLU A 124 3.23 -21.70 -16.41
CA GLU A 124 2.05 -22.54 -16.25
C GLU A 124 0.92 -22.06 -17.17
N ASP A 125 0.37 -22.98 -17.97
CA ASP A 125 -0.75 -22.71 -18.88
C ASP A 125 -2.12 -22.75 -18.18
N SER A 126 -2.15 -22.99 -16.86
CA SER A 126 -3.41 -23.00 -16.10
C SER A 126 -3.93 -21.59 -15.88
N LYS A 127 -5.27 -21.45 -15.89
CA LYS A 127 -5.96 -20.22 -15.48
C LYS A 127 -6.17 -20.13 -13.98
N ASP A 128 -5.75 -21.15 -13.25
CA ASP A 128 -5.92 -21.22 -11.81
C ASP A 128 -4.97 -20.27 -11.07
N LEU A 129 -5.45 -19.69 -9.97
CA LEU A 129 -4.64 -18.88 -9.08
C LEU A 129 -3.97 -19.79 -8.05
N LEU A 130 -2.64 -19.78 -8.02
CA LEU A 130 -1.83 -20.65 -7.17
C LEU A 130 -1.02 -19.84 -6.16
N VAL A 131 -0.91 -20.36 -4.94
CA VAL A 131 -0.01 -19.80 -3.93
C VAL A 131 1.42 -20.21 -4.26
N LEU A 132 2.35 -19.24 -4.33
CA LEU A 132 3.71 -19.46 -4.84
C LEU A 132 4.56 -20.43 -4.00
N ASP A 133 4.32 -20.51 -2.69
CA ASP A 133 5.12 -21.32 -1.76
C ASP A 133 4.57 -22.75 -1.57
N SER A 134 3.25 -22.95 -1.60
CA SER A 134 2.60 -24.26 -1.42
C SER A 134 2.09 -24.90 -2.70
N ARG A 135 1.89 -24.11 -3.77
CA ARG A 135 1.17 -24.49 -5.00
C ARG A 135 -0.28 -24.93 -4.78
N ASP A 136 -0.88 -24.52 -3.67
CA ASP A 136 -2.29 -24.74 -3.45
C ASP A 136 -3.13 -23.82 -4.32
N LEU A 137 -4.28 -24.34 -4.76
CA LEU A 137 -5.30 -23.54 -5.45
C LEU A 137 -5.90 -22.52 -4.50
N ALA A 138 -6.03 -21.28 -4.98
CA ALA A 138 -6.74 -20.22 -4.29
C ALA A 138 -8.20 -20.62 -4.06
N ASP A 139 -8.77 -20.15 -2.96
CA ASP A 139 -10.17 -20.41 -2.62
C ASP A 139 -11.11 -19.85 -3.71
N PRO A 140 -12.14 -20.60 -4.15
CA PRO A 140 -13.07 -20.12 -5.17
C PRO A 140 -13.73 -18.76 -4.83
N ALA A 141 -13.93 -18.46 -3.55
CA ALA A 141 -14.46 -17.16 -3.13
C ALA A 141 -13.48 -16.01 -3.40
N VAL A 142 -12.17 -16.26 -3.22
CA VAL A 142 -11.11 -15.30 -3.52
C VAL A 142 -10.97 -15.13 -5.03
N ILE A 143 -11.02 -16.23 -5.80
CA ILE A 143 -10.98 -16.21 -7.27
C ILE A 143 -12.13 -15.36 -7.83
N ASN A 144 -13.36 -15.61 -7.37
CA ASN A 144 -14.54 -14.84 -7.79
C ASN A 144 -14.40 -13.35 -7.42
N THR A 145 -13.88 -13.06 -6.23
CA THR A 145 -13.63 -11.68 -5.78
C THR A 145 -12.63 -10.99 -6.72
N LEU A 146 -11.54 -11.65 -7.09
CA LEU A 146 -10.54 -11.11 -8.01
C LEU A 146 -11.08 -10.91 -9.42
N HIS A 147 -11.93 -11.80 -9.93
CA HIS A 147 -12.57 -11.60 -11.23
C HIS A 147 -13.58 -10.44 -11.23
N GLN A 148 -14.21 -10.15 -10.09
CA GLN A 148 -15.24 -9.11 -9.98
C GLN A 148 -14.69 -7.75 -9.53
N ILE A 149 -13.46 -7.69 -9.00
CA ILE A 149 -12.91 -6.48 -8.38
C ILE A 149 -12.80 -5.32 -9.37
N GLU A 150 -12.41 -5.58 -10.61
CA GLU A 150 -12.30 -4.57 -11.65
C GLU A 150 -13.67 -3.99 -11.99
N LYS A 151 -14.64 -4.87 -12.25
CA LYS A 151 -16.03 -4.47 -12.54
C LYS A 151 -16.64 -3.67 -11.39
N LEU A 152 -16.46 -4.13 -10.15
CA LEU A 152 -16.94 -3.44 -8.96
C LEU A 152 -16.28 -2.06 -8.82
N GLY A 153 -14.97 -1.97 -9.06
CA GLY A 153 -14.24 -0.70 -9.03
C GLY A 153 -14.75 0.28 -10.09
N GLN A 154 -15.04 -0.21 -11.30
CA GLN A 154 -15.60 0.60 -12.38
C GLN A 154 -16.99 1.11 -12.04
N GLU A 155 -17.90 0.25 -11.57
CA GLU A 155 -19.25 0.64 -11.16
C GLU A 155 -19.24 1.69 -10.03
N GLN A 156 -18.31 1.55 -9.08
CA GLN A 156 -18.14 2.52 -7.99
C GLN A 156 -17.58 3.85 -8.46
N TYR A 157 -16.62 3.82 -9.39
CA TYR A 157 -16.10 5.02 -10.01
C TYR A 157 -17.20 5.76 -10.78
N ASP A 158 -17.96 5.05 -11.63
CA ASP A 158 -19.03 5.64 -12.41
C ASP A 158 -20.13 6.23 -11.51
N THR A 159 -20.47 5.53 -10.42
CA THR A 159 -21.39 6.03 -9.40
C THR A 159 -20.85 7.30 -8.75
N TYR A 160 -19.57 7.33 -8.37
CA TYR A 160 -18.94 8.50 -7.75
C TYR A 160 -18.95 9.71 -8.68
N VAL A 161 -18.55 9.52 -9.94
CA VAL A 161 -18.53 10.59 -10.96
C VAL A 161 -19.94 11.15 -11.16
N ASN A 162 -20.93 10.28 -11.30
CA ASN A 162 -22.31 10.71 -11.52
C ASN A 162 -22.88 11.45 -10.30
N GLU A 163 -22.71 10.92 -9.08
CA GLU A 163 -23.27 11.54 -7.87
C GLU A 163 -22.56 12.84 -7.48
N ARG A 164 -21.21 12.89 -7.57
CA ARG A 164 -20.41 13.99 -7.03
C ARG A 164 -20.08 15.06 -8.06
N LEU A 165 -19.83 14.68 -9.32
CA LEU A 165 -19.33 15.60 -10.36
C LEU A 165 -20.43 16.02 -11.33
N VAL A 166 -21.27 15.09 -11.78
CA VAL A 166 -22.31 15.37 -12.79
C VAL A 166 -23.57 15.93 -12.15
N HIS A 167 -24.21 15.17 -11.26
CA HIS A 167 -25.48 15.55 -10.66
C HIS A 167 -25.32 16.36 -9.37
N GLN A 168 -24.12 16.37 -8.79
CA GLN A 168 -23.79 17.11 -7.55
C GLN A 168 -24.79 16.83 -6.41
N THR A 169 -25.33 15.61 -6.34
CA THR A 169 -26.30 15.22 -5.31
C THR A 169 -25.68 15.10 -3.94
N LYS A 170 -24.35 15.06 -3.89
CA LYS A 170 -23.58 14.58 -2.76
C LYS A 170 -22.23 15.35 -2.74
N PRO A 171 -21.75 15.92 -1.62
CA PRO A 171 -20.50 16.71 -1.56
C PRO A 171 -19.22 15.90 -1.84
N ILE A 172 -18.22 16.48 -2.50
CA ILE A 172 -16.94 15.78 -2.78
C ILE A 172 -16.19 15.37 -1.49
N THR A 173 -16.42 16.08 -0.39
CA THR A 173 -15.76 15.87 0.92
C THR A 173 -16.31 14.69 1.71
N ASP A 174 -17.42 14.08 1.29
CA ASP A 174 -18.00 12.97 2.04
C ASP A 174 -17.09 11.74 2.02
N PRO A 175 -17.03 10.97 3.12
CA PRO A 175 -16.23 9.76 3.18
C PRO A 175 -16.63 8.72 2.12
N ILE A 176 -15.63 8.19 1.40
CA ILE A 176 -15.81 7.04 0.51
C ILE A 176 -15.75 5.76 1.34
N LYS A 177 -16.78 4.93 1.22
CA LYS A 177 -16.85 3.65 1.94
C LYS A 177 -15.80 2.68 1.42
N ARG A 178 -15.08 2.02 2.33
CA ARG A 178 -14.13 0.96 1.99
C ARG A 178 -14.85 -0.33 1.60
N ASN A 179 -14.33 -1.03 0.59
CA ASN A 179 -14.73 -2.38 0.25
C ASN A 179 -13.93 -3.39 1.08
N ASN A 180 -14.61 -4.22 1.85
CA ASN A 180 -13.99 -5.31 2.61
C ASN A 180 -13.98 -6.58 1.76
N LEU A 181 -13.12 -6.61 0.74
CA LEU A 181 -12.94 -7.76 -0.13
C LEU A 181 -11.84 -8.69 0.40
N HIS A 182 -12.11 -9.99 0.36
CA HIS A 182 -11.14 -11.00 0.76
C HIS A 182 -10.30 -11.39 -0.46
N ILE A 183 -9.09 -10.82 -0.55
CA ILE A 183 -8.21 -10.98 -1.72
C ILE A 183 -7.14 -12.06 -1.50
N PHE A 184 -6.74 -12.30 -0.25
CA PHE A 184 -5.64 -13.23 0.08
C PHE A 184 -6.00 -14.27 1.15
N ASN A 185 -7.05 -14.03 1.94
CA ASN A 185 -7.45 -14.91 3.04
C ASN A 185 -8.85 -15.47 2.81
N ARG A 186 -9.02 -16.75 3.17
CA ARG A 186 -10.36 -17.30 3.36
C ARG A 186 -11.07 -16.50 4.47
N PRO A 187 -12.34 -16.12 4.31
CA PRO A 187 -13.13 -15.79 5.49
C PRO A 187 -13.07 -17.01 6.42
N PRO A 188 -12.79 -16.86 7.72
CA PRO A 188 -12.80 -18.01 8.61
C PRO A 188 -14.19 -18.63 8.52
N VAL A 189 -14.27 -19.86 8.02
CA VAL A 189 -15.44 -20.70 8.25
C VAL A 189 -15.44 -20.89 9.75
N ARG A 190 -16.18 -20.05 10.47
CA ARG A 190 -16.46 -20.29 11.88
C ARG A 190 -17.33 -21.54 11.89
N GLU A 191 -16.71 -22.71 11.96
CA GLU A 191 -17.42 -23.90 12.39
C GLU A 191 -18.10 -23.54 13.70
N LYS A 192 -19.43 -23.59 13.72
CA LYS A 192 -20.19 -23.24 14.91
C LYS A 192 -19.71 -24.17 16.01
N SER A 193 -19.23 -23.61 17.12
CA SER A 193 -18.78 -24.43 18.23
C SER A 193 -19.93 -25.29 18.76
N ARG A 194 -19.62 -26.43 19.41
CA ARG A 194 -20.62 -27.31 20.02
C ARG A 194 -21.63 -26.55 20.90
N THR A 195 -21.15 -25.52 21.60
CA THR A 195 -21.96 -24.62 22.43
C THR A 195 -22.91 -23.76 21.60
N GLN A 196 -22.48 -23.26 20.43
CA GLN A 196 -23.34 -22.50 19.52
C GLN A 196 -24.43 -23.37 18.89
N PHE A 197 -24.15 -24.65 18.61
CA PHE A 197 -25.18 -25.60 18.20
C PHE A 197 -26.20 -25.87 19.29
N GLN A 198 -25.77 -26.03 20.55
CA GLN A 198 -26.69 -26.20 21.69
C GLN A 198 -27.59 -24.96 21.90
N VAL A 199 -27.03 -23.75 21.80
CA VAL A 199 -27.81 -22.51 21.90
C VAL A 199 -28.82 -22.37 20.76
N LEU A 200 -28.46 -22.79 19.55
CA LEU A 200 -29.39 -22.82 18.41
C LEU A 200 -30.52 -23.84 18.60
N SER A 201 -30.20 -25.04 19.12
CA SER A 201 -31.20 -26.05 19.47
C SER A 201 -32.19 -25.51 20.50
N LEU A 202 -31.68 -24.93 21.61
CA LEU A 202 -32.50 -24.35 22.67
C LEU A 202 -33.41 -23.22 22.17
N LYS A 203 -32.93 -22.37 21.26
CA LYS A 203 -33.76 -21.32 20.64
C LYS A 203 -34.89 -21.91 19.79
N ASN A 204 -34.60 -22.97 19.04
CA ASN A 204 -35.62 -23.65 18.24
C ASN A 204 -36.66 -24.33 19.14
N ASP A 205 -36.23 -24.98 20.22
CA ASP A 205 -37.11 -25.63 21.20
C ASP A 205 -37.99 -24.61 21.93
N CYS A 206 -37.43 -23.47 22.36
CA CYS A 206 -38.23 -22.37 22.95
C CYS A 206 -39.24 -21.79 21.96
N SER A 207 -38.86 -21.62 20.69
CA SER A 207 -39.78 -21.18 19.64
C SER A 207 -40.91 -22.18 19.43
N LEU A 208 -40.60 -23.47 19.39
CA LEU A 208 -41.60 -24.54 19.24
C LEU A 208 -42.54 -24.60 20.44
N PHE A 209 -42.00 -24.53 21.67
CA PHE A 209 -42.78 -24.50 22.90
C PHE A 209 -43.72 -23.30 22.96
N SER A 210 -43.23 -22.11 22.57
CA SER A 210 -44.05 -20.89 22.52
C SER A 210 -45.23 -21.04 21.55
N ARG A 211 -45.01 -21.64 20.38
CA ARG A 211 -46.07 -21.91 19.40
C ARG A 211 -47.08 -22.95 19.90
N LEU A 212 -46.61 -24.02 20.54
CA LEU A 212 -47.47 -25.05 21.14
C LEU A 212 -48.29 -24.49 22.31
N PHE A 213 -47.69 -23.65 23.14
CA PHE A 213 -48.37 -23.00 24.25
C PHE A 213 -49.48 -22.07 23.76
N ILE A 214 -49.21 -21.26 22.73
CA ILE A 214 -50.24 -20.42 22.10
C ILE A 214 -51.37 -21.28 21.54
N ALA A 215 -51.07 -22.37 20.82
CA ALA A 215 -52.09 -23.27 20.28
C ALA A 215 -52.93 -23.97 21.37
N ALA A 216 -52.30 -24.36 22.49
CA ALA A 216 -52.98 -24.97 23.63
C ALA A 216 -53.76 -23.97 24.50
N ALA A 217 -53.37 -22.69 24.50
CA ALA A 217 -54.10 -21.62 25.17
C ALA A 217 -55.32 -21.17 24.36
N ASP A 218 -55.24 -21.19 23.02
CA ASP A 218 -56.32 -20.77 22.11
C ASP A 218 -57.50 -21.77 22.08
N THR A 219 -57.23 -23.04 22.40
CA THR A 219 -58.25 -24.09 22.51
C THR A 219 -59.08 -24.03 23.81
N ARG A 220 -58.65 -23.25 24.81
CA ARG A 220 -59.33 -23.15 26.11
C ARG A 220 -60.40 -22.05 26.17
N TRP A 221 -60.57 -21.27 25.11
CA TRP A 221 -61.56 -20.18 25.00
C TRP A 221 -62.70 -20.46 24.01
N ARG A 222 -62.79 -21.69 23.47
CA ARG A 222 -63.81 -22.11 22.50
C ARG A 222 -64.80 -23.18 22.99
N SER A 223 -64.92 -23.36 24.30
CA SER A 223 -65.94 -24.21 24.94
C SER A 223 -66.82 -23.41 25.88
#